data_AF-V8P491-F1
#
_entry.id   AF-V8P491-F1
#
_cell.length_a   1.000
_cell.length_b   1.000
_cell.length_c   1.000
_cell.angle_alpha   90.00
_cell.angle_beta   90.00
_cell.angle_gamma   90.00
#
_symmetry.space_group_name_H-M   'P 1'
#
loop_
_entity.id
_entity.type
_entity.pdbx_description
1 polymer ?
#
loop_
_entity_poly.entity_id
_entity_poly.type
_entity_poly.pdbx_seq_one_letter_code
_entity_poly.pdbx_strand_id
1 'polypeptide(L)'
;MEEEGRLHGLPIYTTENCSFEEEIRPDGYNIYKSKKYGILVSLSNARQRQQYKGKDFLPLSHFLPMMNTVPVETTDFGEYSDTRQNLESGIFHQPVETDSMDPFGITSEVSLVQSPSFG
;
A
#
# COMPACT_ATOMS: atom_id res chain seq x y z
N MET A 1 -3.89 -15.63 8.51
CA MET A 1 -4.64 -16.70 7.81
C MET A 1 -5.73 -17.19 8.73
N GLU A 2 -6.92 -17.33 8.17
CA GLU A 2 -8.12 -17.85 8.84
C GLU A 2 -8.42 -19.28 8.35
N GLU A 3 -9.56 -19.82 8.81
CA GLU A 3 -10.10 -21.06 8.28
C GLU A 3 -10.18 -21.06 6.75
N GLU A 4 -10.09 -22.24 6.16
CA GLU A 4 -10.09 -22.47 4.71
C GLU A 4 -8.97 -21.75 3.94
N GLY A 5 -7.93 -21.27 4.63
CA GLY A 5 -6.78 -20.62 4.01
C GLY A 5 -7.03 -19.18 3.58
N ARG A 6 -8.07 -18.52 4.12
CA ARG A 6 -8.36 -17.11 3.79
C ARG A 6 -7.27 -16.19 4.34
N LEU A 7 -6.64 -15.42 3.45
CA LEU A 7 -5.66 -14.41 3.81
C LEU A 7 -6.35 -13.06 4.02
N HIS A 8 -5.90 -12.33 5.04
CA HIS A 8 -6.31 -10.97 5.37
C HIS A 8 -5.18 -10.31 6.18
N GLY A 9 -5.11 -8.98 6.13
CA GLY A 9 -4.21 -8.20 6.98
C GLY A 9 -4.84 -7.96 8.36
N LEU A 10 -4.02 -8.00 9.41
CA LEU A 10 -4.42 -7.66 10.77
C LEU A 10 -3.46 -6.60 11.34
N PRO A 11 -3.96 -5.68 12.17
CA PRO A 11 -3.11 -4.71 12.87
C PRO A 11 -2.30 -5.34 14.02
N ILE A 12 -2.77 -6.47 14.55
CA ILE A 12 -2.15 -7.17 15.68
C ILE A 12 -1.63 -8.52 15.19
N TYR A 13 -0.35 -8.76 15.44
CA TYR A 13 0.31 -10.00 15.12
C TYR A 13 -0.09 -11.12 16.10
N THR A 14 -0.38 -12.31 15.55
CA THR A 14 -0.55 -13.54 16.32
C THR A 14 0.25 -14.67 15.67
N THR A 15 1.14 -15.31 16.40
CA THR A 15 2.01 -16.38 15.85
C THR A 15 1.21 -17.49 15.16
N GLU A 16 0.06 -17.85 15.71
CA GLU A 16 -0.78 -18.91 15.18
C GLU A 16 -1.40 -18.63 13.79
N ASN A 17 -1.71 -17.36 13.49
CA ASN A 17 -2.40 -16.98 12.26
C ASN A 17 -1.50 -16.18 11.29
N CYS A 18 -0.40 -15.60 11.79
CA CYS A 18 0.48 -14.68 11.07
C CYS A 18 1.89 -15.26 10.82
N SER A 19 2.22 -16.45 11.33
CA SER A 19 3.48 -17.14 11.01
C SER A 19 3.25 -18.30 10.03
N PHE A 20 4.20 -18.47 9.12
CA PHE A 20 4.17 -19.52 8.11
C PHE A 20 5.55 -20.18 8.02
N GLU A 21 5.58 -21.49 7.80
CA GLU A 21 6.79 -22.24 7.52
C GLU A 21 7.15 -22.05 6.04
N GLU A 22 8.37 -21.56 5.78
CA GLU A 22 8.88 -21.34 4.42
C GLU A 22 9.63 -22.58 3.91
N GLU A 23 9.36 -22.97 2.66
CA GLU A 23 10.07 -24.03 1.95
C GLU A 23 10.38 -23.59 0.52
N ILE A 24 11.63 -23.79 0.09
CA ILE A 24 12.07 -23.54 -1.29
C ILE A 24 11.81 -24.81 -2.11
N ARG A 25 11.04 -24.69 -3.18
CA ARG A 25 10.68 -25.80 -4.06
C ARG A 25 11.74 -26.00 -5.16
N PRO A 26 11.80 -27.20 -5.77
CA PRO A 26 12.75 -27.49 -6.85
C PRO A 26 12.62 -26.59 -8.10
N ASP A 27 11.49 -25.92 -8.27
CA ASP A 27 11.24 -24.94 -9.34
C ASP A 27 11.82 -23.55 -9.03
N GLY A 28 12.42 -23.37 -7.85
CA GLY A 28 13.02 -22.11 -7.39
C GLY A 28 12.03 -21.14 -6.74
N TYR A 29 10.76 -21.52 -6.60
CA TYR A 29 9.75 -20.72 -5.91
C TYR A 29 9.67 -21.10 -4.43
N ASN A 30 9.24 -20.15 -3.60
CA ASN A 30 8.97 -20.38 -2.19
C ASN A 30 7.48 -20.71 -2.01
N ILE A 31 7.20 -21.64 -1.11
CA ILE A 31 5.86 -21.86 -0.55
C ILE A 31 5.88 -21.49 0.94
N TYR A 32 4.73 -21.06 1.44
CA TYR A 32 4.55 -20.70 2.84
C TYR A 32 3.37 -21.48 3.39
N LYS A 33 3.55 -22.24 4.47
CA LYS A 33 2.52 -23.12 5.03
C LYS A 33 2.09 -22.69 6.43
N SER A 34 0.79 -22.58 6.67
CA SER A 34 0.28 -22.37 8.03
C SER A 34 0.42 -23.65 8.84
N LYS A 35 1.11 -23.57 9.99
CA LYS A 35 1.22 -24.68 10.92
C LYS A 35 -0.13 -25.07 11.55
N LYS A 36 -0.98 -24.07 11.82
CA LYS A 36 -2.31 -24.25 12.44
C LYS A 36 -3.29 -24.97 11.51
N TYR A 37 -3.37 -24.54 10.24
CA TYR A 37 -4.36 -25.07 9.30
C TYR A 37 -3.79 -26.15 8.37
N GLY A 38 -2.47 -26.26 8.24
CA GLY A 38 -1.83 -27.16 7.28
C GLY A 38 -2.02 -26.74 5.82
N ILE A 39 -2.49 -25.51 5.57
CA ILE A 39 -2.81 -24.98 4.23
C ILE A 39 -1.70 -24.01 3.77
N LEU A 40 -1.41 -24.02 2.47
CA LEU A 40 -0.47 -23.08 1.85
C LEU A 40 -1.07 -21.66 1.75
N VAL A 41 -0.25 -20.65 1.97
CA VAL A 41 -0.53 -19.26 1.58
C VAL A 41 -0.79 -19.25 0.09
N SER A 42 -1.89 -18.63 -0.32
CA SER A 42 -2.32 -18.60 -1.71
C SER A 42 -3.19 -17.39 -2.00
N LEU A 43 -3.02 -16.83 -3.20
CA LEU A 43 -3.87 -15.75 -3.73
C LEU A 43 -5.14 -16.28 -4.43
N SER A 44 -5.45 -17.58 -4.30
CA SER A 44 -6.69 -18.17 -4.81
C SER A 44 -7.91 -17.53 -4.17
N ASN A 45 -8.97 -17.30 -4.96
CA ASN A 45 -10.27 -16.88 -4.45
C ASN A 45 -11.04 -18.06 -3.81
N ALA A 46 -12.19 -17.77 -3.18
CA ALA A 46 -12.99 -18.79 -2.49
C ALA A 46 -13.39 -19.97 -3.38
N ARG A 47 -13.77 -19.70 -4.65
CA ARG A 47 -14.15 -20.75 -5.61
C ARG A 47 -12.97 -21.65 -5.97
N GLN A 48 -11.80 -21.06 -6.20
CA GLN A 48 -10.56 -21.82 -6.47
C GLN A 48 -10.17 -22.66 -5.27
N ARG A 49 -10.22 -22.11 -4.05
CA ARG A 49 -9.93 -22.87 -2.82
C ARG A 49 -10.85 -24.07 -2.66
N GLN A 50 -12.15 -23.89 -2.91
CA GLN A 50 -13.12 -24.99 -2.84
C GLN A 50 -12.87 -26.06 -3.91
N GLN A 51 -12.55 -25.67 -5.15
CA GLN A 51 -12.26 -26.61 -6.24
C GLN A 51 -11.00 -27.46 -6.00
N TYR A 52 -10.05 -26.93 -5.24
CA TYR A 52 -8.78 -27.58 -4.93
C TYR A 52 -8.71 -28.12 -3.49
N LYS A 53 -9.82 -28.10 -2.75
CA LYS A 53 -9.91 -28.64 -1.40
C LYS A 53 -9.55 -30.14 -1.42
N GLY A 54 -8.60 -30.55 -0.59
CA GLY A 54 -8.11 -31.92 -0.51
C GLY A 54 -7.16 -32.35 -1.63
N LYS A 55 -6.76 -31.44 -2.52
CA LYS A 55 -5.69 -31.70 -3.50
C LYS A 55 -4.33 -31.32 -2.92
N ASP A 56 -3.28 -31.96 -3.42
CA ASP A 56 -1.89 -31.68 -3.02
C ASP A 56 -1.37 -30.32 -3.52
N PHE A 57 -2.15 -29.62 -4.34
CA PHE A 57 -1.80 -28.35 -4.94
C PHE A 57 -2.92 -27.33 -4.76
N LEU A 58 -2.53 -26.08 -4.47
CA LEU A 58 -3.41 -24.93 -4.40
C LEU A 58 -2.92 -23.89 -5.42
N PRO A 59 -3.77 -23.35 -6.31
CA PRO A 59 -3.32 -22.36 -7.29
C PRO A 59 -2.74 -21.11 -6.64
N LEU A 60 -1.79 -20.45 -7.31
CA LEU A 60 -1.21 -19.17 -6.84
C LEU A 60 -0.58 -19.27 -5.44
N SER A 61 0.08 -20.39 -5.11
CA SER A 61 0.75 -20.63 -3.82
C SER A 61 2.28 -20.66 -3.88
N HIS A 62 2.86 -20.63 -5.09
CA HIS A 62 4.30 -20.55 -5.33
C HIS A 62 4.65 -19.08 -5.59
N PHE A 63 5.56 -18.54 -4.79
CA PHE A 63 5.95 -17.13 -4.84
C PHE A 63 7.43 -17.00 -5.17
N LEU A 64 7.75 -16.07 -6.07
CA LEU A 64 9.14 -15.69 -6.35
C LEU A 64 9.45 -14.39 -5.57
N PRO A 65 10.35 -14.41 -4.58
CA PRO A 65 10.73 -13.20 -3.86
C PRO A 65 11.40 -12.20 -4.81
N MET A 66 10.85 -11.00 -4.92
CA MET A 66 11.36 -9.92 -5.77
C MET A 66 11.92 -8.79 -4.90
N MET A 67 13.04 -8.20 -5.32
CA MET A 67 13.59 -7.01 -4.67
C MET A 67 12.66 -5.81 -4.93
N ASN A 68 12.41 -4.99 -3.90
CA ASN A 68 11.64 -3.76 -4.08
C ASN A 68 12.42 -2.79 -4.99
N THR A 69 11.76 -2.26 -6.01
CA THR A 69 12.31 -1.28 -6.96
C THR A 69 11.70 0.10 -6.80
N VAL A 70 10.63 0.22 -6.01
CA VAL A 70 10.01 1.51 -5.69
C VAL A 70 10.94 2.24 -4.72
N PRO A 71 11.44 3.43 -5.08
CA PRO A 71 12.20 4.26 -4.16
C PRO A 71 11.37 4.46 -2.89
N VAL A 72 11.98 4.19 -1.74
CA VAL A 72 11.37 4.55 -0.47
C VAL A 72 11.49 6.05 -0.36
N GLU A 73 10.49 6.78 -0.84
CA GLU A 73 10.28 8.13 -0.33
C GLU A 73 10.17 7.99 1.19
N THR A 74 10.87 8.83 1.94
CA THR A 74 10.74 8.90 3.40
C THR A 74 9.37 9.45 3.73
N THR A 75 8.32 8.69 3.44
CA THR A 75 7.02 8.85 4.06
C THR A 75 7.23 8.39 5.49
N ASP A 76 7.59 9.33 6.34
CA ASP A 76 7.09 9.31 7.71
C ASP A 76 5.58 9.11 7.61
N PHE A 77 5.13 7.87 7.78
CA PHE A 77 3.73 7.52 7.99
C PHE A 77 3.21 8.07 9.35
N GLY A 78 3.77 9.19 9.80
CA GLY A 78 3.43 9.95 11.00
C GLY A 78 2.84 11.34 10.70
N GLU A 79 2.72 11.77 9.44
CA GLU A 79 2.22 13.11 9.13
C GLU A 79 1.14 13.16 8.02
N TYR A 80 0.57 12.02 7.63
CA TYR A 80 -0.53 11.95 6.66
C TYR A 80 -1.94 11.88 7.28
N SER A 81 -2.06 11.90 8.61
CA SER A 81 -3.36 12.08 9.28
C SER A 81 -3.72 13.54 9.53
N ASP A 82 -2.75 14.44 9.66
CA ASP A 82 -2.99 15.88 9.93
C ASP A 82 -2.90 16.77 8.69
N THR A 83 -2.12 16.41 7.67
CA THR A 83 -1.98 17.26 6.47
C THR A 83 -3.18 17.17 5.52
N ARG A 84 -3.93 16.06 5.47
CA ARG A 84 -5.19 16.04 4.69
C ARG A 84 -6.31 16.83 5.36
N GLN A 85 -6.31 16.90 6.69
CA GLN A 85 -7.26 17.74 7.42
C GLN A 85 -6.88 19.22 7.31
N ASN A 86 -5.58 19.57 7.33
CA ASN A 86 -5.13 20.96 7.24
C ASN A 86 -5.17 21.51 5.79
N LEU A 87 -4.87 20.70 4.77
CA LEU A 87 -4.93 21.14 3.37
C LEU A 87 -6.38 21.32 2.89
N GLU A 88 -7.31 20.46 3.32
CA GLU A 88 -8.74 20.65 3.02
C GLU A 88 -9.34 21.80 3.84
N SER A 89 -8.90 22.03 5.09
CA SER A 89 -9.40 23.17 5.87
C SER A 89 -8.78 24.52 5.49
N GLY A 90 -7.56 24.55 4.93
CA GLY A 90 -6.91 25.77 4.45
C GLY A 90 -7.44 26.27 3.10
N ILE A 91 -7.78 25.36 2.17
CA ILE A 91 -8.25 25.71 0.82
C ILE A 91 -9.75 26.10 0.82
N PHE A 92 -10.55 25.55 1.74
CA PHE A 92 -12.01 25.76 1.76
C PHE A 92 -12.51 26.78 2.81
N HIS A 93 -11.65 27.39 3.63
CA HIS A 93 -12.08 28.31 4.69
C HIS A 93 -11.48 29.73 4.69
N GLN A 94 -10.64 30.10 3.73
CA GLN A 94 -10.37 31.53 3.52
C GLN A 94 -11.47 32.15 2.65
N PRO A 95 -12.16 33.20 3.13
CA PRO A 95 -13.01 33.99 2.26
C PRO A 95 -12.16 34.48 1.09
N VAL A 96 -12.60 34.24 -0.14
CA VAL A 96 -11.95 34.82 -1.32
C VAL A 96 -11.98 36.34 -1.14
N GLU A 97 -10.81 36.97 -0.99
CA GLU A 97 -10.68 38.43 -0.90
C GLU A 97 -11.03 39.03 -2.26
N THR A 98 -12.33 39.26 -2.50
CA THR A 98 -12.84 39.74 -3.81
C THR A 98 -12.36 41.16 -4.16
N ASP A 99 -11.78 41.88 -3.21
CA ASP A 99 -11.17 43.20 -3.36
C ASP A 99 -9.65 43.15 -3.60
N SER A 100 -9.03 41.95 -3.54
CA SER A 100 -7.63 41.75 -3.89
C SER A 100 -7.44 41.62 -5.40
N MET A 101 -6.32 42.16 -5.92
CA MET A 101 -5.91 41.98 -7.31
C MET A 101 -5.36 40.56 -7.58
N ASP A 102 -5.10 39.78 -6.53
CA ASP A 102 -4.65 38.39 -6.61
C ASP A 102 -5.37 37.53 -5.55
N PRO A 103 -6.68 37.28 -5.72
CA PRO A 103 -7.51 36.58 -4.72
C PRO A 103 -7.13 35.11 -4.51
N PHE A 104 -6.25 34.56 -5.35
CA PHE A 104 -5.79 33.17 -5.30
C PHE A 104 -4.29 33.05 -5.07
N GLY A 105 -3.58 34.16 -4.82
CA GLY A 105 -2.14 34.16 -4.56
C GLY A 105 -1.26 33.67 -5.72
N ILE A 106 -1.81 33.57 -6.94
CA ILE A 106 -1.16 32.97 -8.10
C ILE A 106 0.01 33.84 -8.57
N THR A 107 -0.08 35.16 -8.41
CA THR A 107 0.92 36.12 -8.90
C THR A 107 2.11 36.29 -7.96
N SER A 108 1.94 35.91 -6.69
CA SER A 108 2.96 36.07 -5.64
C SER A 108 4.15 35.13 -5.83
N GLU A 109 3.92 33.90 -6.31
CA GLU A 109 4.98 32.92 -6.60
C GLU A 109 5.71 33.17 -7.94
N VAL A 110 5.15 33.98 -8.84
CA VAL A 110 5.76 34.24 -10.17
C VAL A 110 6.69 35.45 -10.18
N SER A 111 7.01 36.01 -9.01
CA SER A 111 7.84 37.21 -8.85
C SER A 111 9.33 37.03 -9.22
N LEU A 112 9.73 35.86 -9.74
CA LEU A 112 11.07 35.60 -10.27
C LEU A 112 11.10 35.43 -11.80
N VAL A 113 10.35 36.25 -12.54
CA VAL A 113 10.59 36.40 -13.99
C VAL A 113 11.05 37.82 -14.26
N GLN A 114 12.38 38.03 -14.22
CA GLN A 114 12.99 39.28 -14.69
C GLN A 114 12.84 39.37 -16.22
N SER A 115 12.16 40.42 -16.67
CA SER A 115 12.06 40.77 -18.09
C SER A 115 13.46 41.07 -18.67
N PRO A 116 13.80 40.61 -19.89
CA PRO A 116 15.15 40.77 -20.45
C PRO A 116 15.49 42.19 -20.94
N SER A 117 14.70 43.20 -20.57
CA SER A 117 14.70 44.53 -21.20
C SER A 117 15.31 45.65 -20.36
N PHE A 118 16.24 45.35 -19.45
CA PHE A 118 17.16 46.36 -18.92
C PHE A 118 18.60 45.89 -19.15
N GLY A 119 19.21 46.45 -20.20
CA GLY A 119 20.66 46.50 -20.40
C GLY A 119 21.25 47.76 -19.78
#